data_AF-A0A1V5PAQ0-F1
#
_entry.id   AF-A0A1V5PAQ0-F1
#
_cell.length_a   1.000
_cell.length_b   1.000
_cell.length_c   1.000
_cell.angle_alpha   90.00
_cell.angle_beta   90.00
_cell.angle_gamma   90.00
#
_symmetry.space_group_name_H-M   'P 1'
#
loop_
_entity.id
_entity.type
_entity.pdbx_description
1 polymer ?
#
loop_
_entity_poly.entity_id
_entity_poly.type
_entity_poly.pdbx_seq_one_letter_code
_entity_poly.pdbx_strand_id
1 'polypeptide(L)' 'MKADDVIKQKFTKVFRGYDVEEVDLFLDEVIRTIETFESERDNLLAQIEVLSNKISHMDD' A
#
# COMPACT_ATOMS: atom_id res chain seq x y z
N MET A 1 5.98 5.50 0.09
CA MET A 1 4.69 6.17 -0.17
C MET A 1 3.63 5.32 0.47
N LYS A 2 2.98 5.84 1.51
CA LYS A 2 1.83 5.22 2.17
C LYS A 2 0.54 5.69 1.51
N ALA A 3 -0.57 4.99 1.75
CA ALA A 3 -1.90 5.44 1.32
C ALA A 3 -2.17 6.91 1.74
N ASP A 4 -1.81 7.25 2.98
CA ASP A 4 -1.86 8.61 3.53
C ASP A 4 -1.13 9.67 2.69
N ASP A 5 -0.01 9.30 2.06
CA ASP A 5 0.78 10.24 1.25
C ASP A 5 0.02 10.59 -0.04
N VAL A 6 -0.73 9.63 -0.59
CA VAL A 6 -1.56 9.81 -1.79
C VAL A 6 -2.78 10.68 -1.47
N ILE A 7 -3.45 10.45 -0.34
CA ILE A 7 -4.61 11.24 0.10
C ILE A 7 -4.25 12.71 0.33
N LYS A 8 -3.06 12.99 0.87
CA LYS A 8 -2.61 14.35 1.19
C LYS A 8 -2.04 15.09 -0.01
N GLN A 9 -1.82 14.40 -1.14
CA GLN A 9 -1.21 14.98 -2.30
C GLN A 9 -2.13 16.03 -2.94
N LYS A 10 -1.57 17.20 -3.26
CA LYS A 10 -2.28 18.28 -3.94
C LYS A 10 -1.62 18.58 -5.27
N PHE A 11 -2.44 18.68 -6.31
CA PHE A 11 -1.99 18.99 -7.66
C PHE A 11 -2.36 20.42 -8.05
N THR A 12 -1.46 21.09 -8.77
CA THR A 12 -1.74 22.39 -9.38
C THR A 12 -2.59 22.20 -10.65
N LYS A 13 -3.64 23.00 -10.80
CA LYS A 13 -4.48 22.98 -12.01
C LYS A 13 -3.81 23.76 -13.14
N VAL A 14 -3.83 23.21 -14.35
CA VAL A 14 -3.29 23.83 -15.56
C VAL A 14 -4.32 23.81 -16.69
N PHE A 15 -4.20 24.75 -17.64
CA PHE A 15 -5.10 24.78 -18.80
C PHE A 15 -4.93 23.52 -19.65
N ARG A 16 -6.04 22.81 -19.93
CA ARG A 16 -6.05 21.47 -20.56
C ARG A 16 -5.29 20.39 -19.76
N GLY A 17 -5.31 20.48 -18.43
CA GLY A 17 -4.86 19.39 -17.56
C GLY A 17 -5.84 18.21 -17.55
N TYR A 18 -5.51 17.19 -16.77
CA TYR A 18 -6.40 16.05 -16.52
C TYR A 18 -7.72 16.48 -15.87
N ASP A 19 -8.77 15.70 -16.10
CA ASP A 19 -10.01 15.84 -15.36
C ASP A 19 -9.75 15.49 -13.89
N VAL A 20 -10.20 16.37 -12.99
CA VAL A 20 -9.96 16.22 -11.55
C VAL A 20 -10.72 15.00 -11.01
N GLU A 21 -11.95 14.77 -11.48
CA GLU A 21 -12.76 13.64 -11.00
C GLU A 21 -12.17 12.32 -11.47
N GLU A 22 -11.66 12.25 -12.71
CA GLU A 22 -10.99 11.06 -13.23
C GLU A 22 -9.70 10.74 -12.46
N VAL A 23 -8.91 11.78 -12.16
CA VAL A 23 -7.68 11.62 -11.35
C VAL A 23 -8.03 11.15 -9.95
N ASP A 24 -9.03 11.75 -9.29
CA ASP A 24 -9.43 11.35 -7.94
C ASP A 24 -9.91 9.89 -7.89
N LEU A 25 -10.72 9.45 -8.87
CA LEU A 25 -11.16 8.05 -9.00
C LEU A 25 -9.99 7.08 -9.18
N PHE A 26 -8.98 7.47 -9.96
CA PHE A 26 -7.77 6.68 -10.13
C PHE A 26 -6.95 6.62 -8.85
N LEU A 27 -6.81 7.73 -8.12
CA LEU A 27 -6.08 7.78 -6.86
C LEU A 27 -6.77 6.92 -5.78
N ASP A 28 -8.10 6.85 -5.77
CA ASP A 28 -8.85 5.92 -4.91
C ASP A 28 -8.49 4.46 -5.19
N GLU A 29 -8.29 4.08 -6.46
CA GLU A 29 -7.84 2.74 -6.84
C GLU A 29 -6.40 2.47 -6.40
N VAL A 30 -5.53 3.45 -6.56
CA VAL A 30 -4.14 3.38 -6.11
C VAL A 30 -4.08 3.20 -4.59
N ILE A 31 -4.90 3.94 -3.83
CA ILE A 31 -5.00 3.81 -2.37
C ILE A 31 -5.39 2.39 -1.98
N ARG A 32 -6.49 1.86 -2.54
CA ARG A 32 -6.94 0.47 -2.27
C ARG A 32 -5.86 -0.56 -2.57
N THR A 33 -5.12 -0.35 -3.65
CA THR A 33 -4.02 -1.23 -4.06
C THR A 33 -2.86 -1.19 -3.06
N ILE A 34 -2.47 0.01 -2.60
CA ILE A 34 -1.43 0.17 -1.58
C ILE A 34 -1.85 -0.53 -0.28
N GLU A 35 -3.07 -0.30 0.20
CA GLU A 35 -3.59 -0.93 1.42
C GLU A 35 -3.59 -2.45 1.33
N THR A 36 -3.98 -3.00 0.18
CA THR A 36 -3.95 -4.44 -0.09
C THR A 36 -2.52 -4.98 0.00
N PHE A 37 -1.57 -4.35 -0.68
CA PHE A 37 -0.17 -4.77 -0.63
C PHE A 37 0.46 -4.64 0.77
N GLU A 38 0.10 -3.60 1.52
CA GLU A 38 0.57 -3.45 2.90
C GLU A 38 0.03 -4.58 3.79
N SER A 39 -1.25 -4.93 3.65
CA SER A 39 -1.85 -6.05 4.39
C SER A 39 -1.21 -7.39 4.03
N GLU A 40 -0.99 -7.65 2.74
CA GLU A 40 -0.31 -8.87 2.26
C GLU A 40 1.13 -8.95 2.77
N ARG A 41 1.87 -7.84 2.71
CA ARG A 41 3.24 -7.75 3.26
C ARG A 41 3.24 -8.10 4.74
N ASP A 42 2.36 -7.52 5.52
CA ASP A 42 2.32 -7.73 6.97
C ASP A 42 1.96 -9.18 7.32
N ASN A 43 1.05 -9.79 6.56
CA ASN A 43 0.71 -11.21 6.69
C ASN A 43 1.93 -12.11 6.37
N LEU A 44 2.62 -11.85 5.26
CA LEU A 44 3.81 -12.61 4.88
C LEU A 44 4.92 -12.49 5.93
N LEU A 45 5.15 -11.30 6.48
CA LEU A 45 6.12 -11.10 7.55
C LEU A 45 5.76 -11.89 8.81
N ALA A 46 4.48 -11.90 9.21
CA ALA A 46 4.02 -12.70 10.34
C ALA A 46 4.21 -14.21 10.10
N GLN A 47 3.94 -14.70 8.88
CA GLN A 47 4.20 -16.10 8.52
C GLN A 47 5.70 -16.43 8.59
N ILE A 48 6.56 -15.54 8.09
CA ILE A 48 8.03 -15.71 8.16
C ILE A 48 8.49 -15.79 9.61
N GLU A 49 7.99 -14.92 10.50
CA GLU A 49 8.33 -14.93 11.93
C GLU A 49 7.93 -16.25 12.59
N VAL A 50 6.70 -16.72 12.34
CA VAL A 50 6.22 -18.01 12.86
C VAL A 50 7.07 -19.18 12.38
N LEU A 51 7.38 -19.22 11.08
CA LEU A 51 8.20 -20.29 10.50
C LEU A 51 9.64 -20.23 11.01
N SER A 52 10.23 -19.05 11.12
CA SER A 52 11.57 -18.83 11.67
C SER A 52 11.66 -19.33 13.11
N ASN A 53 10.68 -18.99 13.94
CA ASN A 53 10.61 -19.47 15.32
C ASN A 53 10.47 -21.00 15.38
N LYS A 54 9.67 -21.60 14.49
CA LYS A 54 9.49 -23.06 14.43
C LYS A 54 10.79 -23.78 14.06
N ILE A 55 11.54 -23.26 13.09
CA ILE A 55 12.83 -23.82 12.70
C ILE A 55 13.82 -23.75 13.87
N SER A 56 13.92 -22.59 14.54
CA SER A 56 14.82 -22.43 15.70
C SER A 56 14.55 -23.43 16.83
N HIS A 57 13.29 -23.79 17.08
CA HIS A 57 12.93 -24.77 18.13
C HIS A 57 13.07 -26.23 17.69
N MET A 58 13.35 -26.50 16.41
CA MET A 58 13.58 -27.84 15.88
C MET A 58 15.07 -28.20 15.81
N ASP A 59 15.95 -27.19 15.81
CA ASP A 59 17.41 -27.36 15.80
C ASP A 59 18.03 -27.47 17.21
N ASP A 60 17.24 -27.25 18.28
CA ASP A 60 17.55 -27.49 19.70
C ASP A 60 17.06 -28.88 20.18
#